data_AF-A0A7J8Y9Z0-F1
#
_entry.id   AF-A0A7J8Y9Z0-F1
#
_cell.length_a   1.000
_cell.length_b   1.000
_cell.length_c   1.000
_cell.angle_alpha   90.00
_cell.angle_beta   90.00
_cell.angle_gamma   90.00
#
_symmetry.space_group_name_H-M   'P 1'
#
loop_
_entity.id
_entity.type
_entity.pdbx_description
1 polymer ?
#
loop_
_entity_poly.entity_id
_entity_poly.type
_entity_poly.pdbx_seq_one_letter_code
_entity_poly.pdbx_strand_id
1 'polypeptide(L)'
;DARNYGWEVNEKLDFNWKKLLQKKTDEINRLNGIYKRLLSNASVKLLEGEGKIVGPNKVEVTQPDGTKLSYSAKHILIATGSRANRPPIPGQELAITSDEALSLDDLPKRAVVFGGGYIAVEFASIWRGLGATVDLFYRKELPLRGFDDEMRAVVARNLEGRGIKLHPQTNLMELVKTDNGIKVITDHGGELIADVVLFATGRLPNTKRLNLEAVGVEIDKTGAVKVDEYSRTNIPSIWAVGDVTNRMNLTP
;
A
#
# COMPACT_ATOMS: atom_id res chain seq x y z
N ASP A 1 -13.91 -20.77 18.83
CA ASP A 1 -13.91 -22.08 18.14
C ASP A 1 -13.05 -23.15 18.80
N ALA A 2 -11.77 -22.94 19.12
CA ALA A 2 -10.89 -24.01 19.66
C ALA A 2 -11.52 -24.83 20.82
N ARG A 3 -12.14 -24.18 21.81
CA ARG A 3 -12.84 -24.86 22.92
C ARG A 3 -13.99 -25.76 22.48
N ASN A 4 -14.72 -25.38 21.43
CA ASN A 4 -15.83 -26.17 20.88
C ASN A 4 -15.34 -27.45 20.17
N TYR A 5 -14.05 -27.54 19.87
CA TYR A 5 -13.39 -28.71 19.30
C TYR A 5 -12.48 -29.44 20.31
N GLY A 6 -12.73 -29.26 21.62
CA GLY A 6 -12.05 -30.01 22.69
C GLY A 6 -10.69 -29.46 23.11
N TRP A 7 -10.30 -28.26 22.66
CA TRP A 7 -9.07 -27.62 23.14
C TRP A 7 -9.31 -26.90 24.47
N GLU A 8 -8.71 -27.42 25.53
CA GLU A 8 -8.60 -26.73 26.81
C GLU A 8 -7.26 -26.00 26.89
N VAL A 9 -7.29 -24.68 26.97
CA VAL A 9 -6.11 -23.85 27.23
C VAL A 9 -6.30 -23.18 28.57
N ASN A 10 -5.48 -23.60 29.54
CA ASN A 10 -5.59 -23.19 30.94
C ASN A 10 -4.68 -22.00 31.29
N GLU A 11 -3.93 -21.48 30.32
CA GLU A 11 -3.03 -20.34 30.48
C GLU A 11 -3.60 -19.06 29.84
N LYS A 12 -3.20 -17.91 30.38
CA LYS A 12 -3.49 -16.62 29.74
C LYS A 12 -2.63 -16.48 28.48
N LEU A 13 -3.27 -16.45 27.32
CA LEU A 13 -2.61 -16.20 26.04
C LEU A 13 -2.54 -14.70 25.73
N ASP A 14 -1.36 -14.12 25.91
CA ASP A 14 -1.09 -12.73 25.52
C ASP A 14 -0.40 -12.67 24.15
N PHE A 15 -0.91 -11.83 23.26
CA PHE A 15 -0.29 -11.58 21.96
C PHE A 15 0.82 -10.53 22.09
N ASN A 16 2.01 -10.82 21.56
CA ASN A 16 3.15 -9.91 21.55
C ASN A 16 3.38 -9.34 20.14
N TRP A 17 2.88 -8.13 19.91
CA TRP A 17 3.00 -7.38 18.66
C TRP A 17 4.46 -7.17 18.22
N LYS A 18 5.33 -6.76 19.15
CA LYS A 18 6.76 -6.51 18.86
C LYS A 18 7.48 -7.77 18.40
N LYS A 19 7.15 -8.93 18.99
CA LYS A 19 7.69 -10.22 18.56
C LYS A 19 7.22 -10.61 17.15
N LEU A 20 5.96 -10.35 16.80
CA LEU A 20 5.46 -10.55 15.43
C LEU A 20 6.23 -9.66 14.45
N LEU A 21 6.36 -8.37 14.75
CA LEU A 21 7.06 -7.42 13.88
C LEU A 21 8.52 -7.77 13.68
N GLN A 22 9.22 -8.19 14.74
CA GLN A 22 10.60 -8.66 14.63
C GLN A 22 10.69 -9.86 13.69
N LYS A 23 9.84 -10.88 13.87
CA LYS A 23 9.83 -12.08 13.00
C LYS A 23 9.50 -11.74 11.54
N LYS A 24 8.56 -10.82 11.30
CA LYS A 24 8.26 -10.31 9.97
C LYS A 24 9.48 -9.63 9.35
N THR A 25 10.17 -8.76 10.09
CA THR A 25 11.36 -8.05 9.62
C THR A 25 12.52 -9.00 9.32
N ASP A 26 12.77 -9.99 10.18
CA ASP A 26 13.78 -11.02 9.95
C ASP A 26 13.52 -11.79 8.64
N GLU A 27 12.26 -12.15 8.39
CA GLU A 27 11.87 -12.85 7.17
C GLU A 27 12.02 -11.98 5.92
N ILE A 28 11.64 -10.70 5.98
CA ILE A 28 11.88 -9.74 4.89
C ILE A 28 13.37 -9.62 4.60
N ASN A 29 14.23 -9.53 5.63
CA ASN A 29 15.67 -9.46 5.45
C ASN A 29 16.24 -10.73 4.81
N ARG A 30 15.73 -11.90 5.20
CA ARG A 30 16.09 -13.19 4.59
C ARG A 30 15.74 -13.21 3.09
N LEU A 31 14.53 -12.80 2.73
CA LEU A 31 14.06 -12.72 1.35
C LEU A 31 14.86 -11.70 0.53
N ASN A 32 15.15 -10.53 1.08
CA ASN A 32 16.02 -9.53 0.45
C ASN A 32 17.40 -10.12 0.12
N GLY A 33 17.97 -10.91 1.04
CA GLY A 33 19.22 -11.64 0.81
C GLY A 33 19.11 -12.66 -0.33
N ILE A 34 17.98 -13.36 -0.45
CA ILE A 34 17.73 -14.30 -1.56
C ILE A 34 17.71 -13.55 -2.90
N TYR A 35 16.94 -12.47 -3.02
CA TYR A 35 16.87 -11.71 -4.27
C TYR A 35 18.20 -11.09 -4.68
N LYS A 36 18.98 -10.56 -3.73
CA LYS A 36 20.35 -10.07 -4.01
C LYS A 36 21.25 -11.16 -4.59
N ARG A 37 21.17 -12.39 -4.06
CA ARG A 37 21.91 -13.55 -4.60
C ARG A 37 21.43 -13.96 -5.98
N LEU A 38 20.12 -13.98 -6.23
CA LEU A 38 19.55 -14.29 -7.55
C LEU A 38 20.05 -13.31 -8.61
N LEU A 39 20.04 -12.01 -8.32
CA LEU A 39 20.57 -10.97 -9.21
C LEU A 39 22.07 -11.18 -9.49
N SER A 40 22.86 -11.42 -8.44
CA SER A 40 24.31 -11.67 -8.58
C SER A 40 24.61 -12.90 -9.42
N ASN A 41 23.89 -14.01 -9.21
CA ASN A 41 24.08 -15.26 -9.95
C ASN A 41 23.71 -15.11 -11.44
N ALA A 42 22.76 -14.23 -11.75
CA ALA A 42 22.40 -13.87 -13.12
C ALA A 42 23.33 -12.78 -13.72
N SER A 43 24.44 -12.44 -13.05
CA SER A 43 25.37 -11.39 -13.48
C SER A 43 24.72 -10.01 -13.64
N VAL A 44 23.65 -9.74 -12.89
CA VAL A 44 23.00 -8.43 -12.85
C VAL A 44 23.78 -7.49 -11.94
N LYS A 45 24.19 -6.34 -12.47
CA LYS A 45 24.78 -5.27 -11.68
C LYS A 45 23.68 -4.49 -10.96
N LEU A 46 23.64 -4.59 -9.64
CA LEU A 46 22.78 -3.76 -8.79
C LEU A 46 23.43 -2.39 -8.59
N LEU A 47 22.69 -1.33 -8.93
CA LEU A 47 23.08 0.05 -8.68
C LEU A 47 22.11 0.62 -7.64
N GLU A 48 22.62 0.93 -6.45
CA GLU A 48 21.81 1.50 -5.38
C GLU A 48 21.66 3.01 -5.56
N GLY A 49 20.42 3.48 -5.71
CA GLY A 49 20.10 4.88 -5.90
C GLY A 49 18.75 5.11 -6.58
N GLU A 50 18.43 6.38 -6.83
CA GLU A 50 17.24 6.78 -7.57
C GLU A 50 17.56 6.93 -9.07
N GLY A 51 16.88 6.15 -9.91
CA GLY A 51 17.03 6.21 -11.37
C GLY A 51 16.12 7.27 -12.01
N LYS A 52 16.66 8.02 -12.98
CA LYS A 52 15.95 8.96 -13.85
C LYS A 52 16.27 8.69 -15.31
N ILE A 53 15.26 8.76 -16.19
CA ILE A 53 15.49 8.67 -17.62
C ILE A 53 15.85 10.06 -18.13
N VAL A 54 17.05 10.19 -18.71
CA VAL A 54 17.59 11.47 -19.20
C VAL A 54 17.76 11.48 -20.72
N GLY A 55 17.36 10.40 -21.39
CA GLY A 55 17.24 10.29 -22.84
C GLY A 55 16.78 8.89 -23.26
N PRO A 56 16.52 8.63 -24.55
CA PRO A 56 15.98 7.36 -25.03
C PRO A 56 16.79 6.12 -24.63
N ASN A 57 18.11 6.28 -24.46
CA ASN A 57 19.04 5.20 -24.13
C ASN A 57 19.95 5.57 -22.95
N LYS A 58 19.53 6.52 -22.10
CA LYS A 58 20.38 7.04 -21.02
C LYS A 58 19.61 7.19 -19.70
N VAL A 59 20.22 6.70 -18.63
CA VAL A 59 19.70 6.78 -17.26
C VAL A 59 20.74 7.47 -16.37
N GLU A 60 20.29 8.36 -15.50
CA GLU A 60 21.06 8.90 -14.38
C GLU A 60 20.64 8.17 -13.10
N VAL A 61 21.61 7.75 -12.28
CA VAL A 61 21.37 7.19 -10.95
C VAL A 61 21.96 8.15 -9.93
N THR A 62 21.11 8.70 -9.07
CA THR A 62 21.54 9.48 -7.89
C THR A 62 21.73 8.51 -6.73
N GLN A 63 22.96 8.35 -6.26
CA GLN A 63 23.33 7.50 -5.13
C GLN A 63 22.93 8.15 -3.79
N PRO A 64 22.90 7.38 -2.68
CA PRO A 64 22.52 7.91 -1.36
C PRO A 64 23.39 9.07 -0.86
N ASP A 65 24.64 9.18 -1.29
CA ASP A 65 25.57 10.27 -0.98
C ASP A 65 25.36 11.53 -1.86
N GLY A 66 24.42 11.47 -2.81
CA GLY A 66 24.14 12.52 -3.79
C GLY A 66 24.96 12.43 -5.08
N THR A 67 25.90 11.47 -5.19
CA THR A 67 26.68 11.26 -6.40
C THR A 67 25.78 10.85 -7.57
N LYS A 68 25.98 11.49 -8.73
CA LYS A 68 25.20 11.21 -9.95
C LYS A 68 26.02 10.45 -10.97
N LEU A 69 25.55 9.27 -11.35
CA LEU A 69 26.21 8.40 -12.32
C LEU A 69 25.33 8.24 -13.56
N SER A 70 25.91 8.43 -14.74
CA SER A 70 25.22 8.26 -16.02
C SER A 70 25.55 6.91 -16.65
N TYR A 71 24.53 6.23 -17.16
CA TYR A 71 24.64 4.96 -17.85
C TYR A 71 23.91 4.99 -19.19
N SER A 72 24.48 4.34 -20.20
CA SER A 72 23.80 4.05 -21.46
C SER A 72 23.25 2.63 -21.46
N ALA A 73 22.10 2.43 -22.10
CA ALA A 73 21.47 1.13 -22.24
C ALA A 73 20.74 1.03 -23.58
N LYS A 74 20.83 -0.15 -24.23
CA LYS A 74 20.07 -0.42 -25.46
C LYS A 74 18.56 -0.43 -25.22
N HIS A 75 18.15 -0.95 -24.07
CA HIS A 75 16.76 -0.99 -23.62
C HIS A 75 16.66 -0.54 -22.15
N ILE A 76 15.60 0.19 -21.83
CA ILE A 76 15.27 0.64 -20.49
C ILE A 76 13.90 0.07 -20.12
N LEU A 77 13.80 -0.62 -18.98
CA LEU A 77 12.55 -1.14 -18.46
C LEU A 77 12.14 -0.34 -17.21
N ILE A 78 10.98 0.30 -17.26
CA ILE A 78 10.37 0.99 -16.11
C ILE A 78 9.53 -0.03 -15.34
N ALA A 79 9.97 -0.37 -14.12
CA ALA A 79 9.29 -1.30 -13.22
C ALA A 79 9.16 -0.71 -11.80
N THR A 80 8.80 0.58 -11.70
CA THR A 80 8.84 1.35 -10.45
C THR A 80 7.61 1.18 -9.56
N GLY A 81 6.67 0.35 -10.00
CA GLY A 81 5.45 0.00 -9.28
C GLY A 81 4.53 1.21 -9.05
N SER A 82 3.84 1.17 -7.92
CA SER A 82 2.89 2.20 -7.48
C SER A 82 3.24 2.73 -6.08
N ARG A 83 2.55 3.79 -5.64
CA ARG A 83 2.62 4.38 -4.30
C ARG A 83 1.23 4.56 -3.73
N ALA A 84 1.09 4.45 -2.41
CA ALA A 84 -0.19 4.67 -1.73
C ALA A 84 -0.71 6.09 -1.97
N ASN A 85 -2.01 6.21 -2.23
CA ASN A 85 -2.68 7.49 -2.42
C ASN A 85 -3.13 8.07 -1.08
N ARG A 86 -2.74 9.32 -0.81
CA ARG A 86 -3.18 10.09 0.36
C ARG A 86 -4.24 11.11 -0.08
N PRO A 87 -5.50 11.00 0.39
CA PRO A 87 -6.53 12.00 0.11
C PRO A 87 -6.13 13.38 0.63
N PRO A 88 -6.36 14.46 -0.13
CA PRO A 88 -5.95 15.81 0.24
C PRO A 88 -6.96 16.44 1.22
N ILE A 89 -7.06 15.89 2.42
CA ILE A 89 -7.86 16.43 3.52
C ILE A 89 -6.97 17.13 4.55
N PRO A 90 -7.45 18.16 5.28
CA PRO A 90 -6.73 18.73 6.41
C PRO A 90 -6.33 17.65 7.43
N GLY A 91 -5.08 17.69 7.87
CA GLY A 91 -4.52 16.70 8.79
C GLY A 91 -4.12 15.36 8.17
N GLN A 92 -4.11 15.22 6.84
CA GLN A 92 -3.73 13.97 6.16
C GLN A 92 -2.36 13.39 6.56
N GLU A 93 -1.44 14.23 7.05
CA GLU A 93 -0.12 13.85 7.58
C GLU A 93 -0.19 13.07 8.90
N LEU A 94 -1.31 13.15 9.62
CA LEU A 94 -1.57 12.36 10.83
C LEU A 94 -1.94 10.91 10.50
N ALA A 95 -2.37 10.64 9.27
CA ALA A 95 -2.67 9.29 8.81
C ALA A 95 -1.43 8.56 8.31
N ILE A 96 -1.47 7.24 8.38
CA ILE A 96 -0.51 6.34 7.75
C ILE A 96 -1.08 5.72 6.48
N THR A 97 -0.24 5.01 5.75
CA THR A 97 -0.61 4.15 4.63
C THR A 97 -0.21 2.70 4.91
N SER A 98 -0.42 1.81 3.94
CA SER A 98 0.06 0.42 4.02
C SER A 98 1.57 0.31 4.24
N ASP A 99 2.33 1.32 3.82
CA ASP A 99 3.79 1.33 3.89
C ASP A 99 4.26 1.37 5.36
N GLU A 100 3.51 2.05 6.24
CA GLU A 100 3.83 2.17 7.67
C GLU A 100 3.02 1.20 8.57
N ALA A 101 1.88 0.67 8.10
CA ALA A 101 0.93 -0.08 8.93
C ALA A 101 1.50 -1.35 9.61
N LEU A 102 2.47 -2.01 8.98
CA LEU A 102 3.17 -3.20 9.54
C LEU A 102 4.48 -2.84 10.23
N SER A 103 4.67 -1.56 10.58
CA SER A 103 5.86 -1.03 11.25
C SER A 103 5.49 -0.14 12.44
N LEU A 104 4.23 -0.15 12.87
CA LEU A 104 3.78 0.56 14.07
C LEU A 104 4.49 0.00 15.31
N ASP A 105 4.94 0.86 16.22
CA ASP A 105 5.65 0.41 17.42
C ASP A 105 4.77 -0.43 18.35
N ASP A 106 3.48 -0.07 18.44
CA ASP A 106 2.48 -0.73 19.25
C ASP A 106 1.22 -1.05 18.43
N LEU A 107 0.52 -2.12 18.80
CA LEU A 107 -0.77 -2.46 18.20
C LEU A 107 -1.81 -1.38 18.59
N PRO A 108 -2.50 -0.74 17.64
CA PRO A 108 -3.52 0.26 17.95
C PRO A 108 -4.69 -0.38 18.70
N LYS A 109 -5.22 0.29 19.73
CA LYS A 109 -6.45 -0.16 20.40
C LYS A 109 -7.68 0.24 19.58
N ARG A 110 -7.62 1.40 18.93
CA ARG A 110 -8.66 1.97 18.06
C ARG A 110 -8.06 2.32 16.71
N ALA A 111 -8.51 1.66 15.66
CA ALA A 111 -8.03 1.89 14.30
C ALA A 111 -9.17 2.35 13.40
N VAL A 112 -8.93 3.44 12.67
CA VAL A 112 -9.79 3.86 11.55
C VAL A 112 -9.10 3.45 10.26
N VAL A 113 -9.83 2.74 9.40
CA VAL A 113 -9.36 2.39 8.05
C VAL A 113 -10.24 3.11 7.05
N PHE A 114 -9.64 3.93 6.19
CA PHE A 114 -10.34 4.65 5.12
C PHE A 114 -10.00 4.06 3.75
N GLY A 115 -10.99 3.44 3.13
CA GLY A 115 -10.87 2.74 1.85
C GLY A 115 -11.79 1.53 1.79
N GLY A 116 -12.26 1.20 0.60
CA GLY A 116 -13.08 -0.01 0.36
C GLY A 116 -12.37 -1.06 -0.49
N GLY A 117 -11.05 -0.94 -0.71
CA GLY A 117 -10.27 -1.90 -1.50
C GLY A 117 -9.83 -3.11 -0.68
N TYR A 118 -9.16 -4.07 -1.34
CA TYR A 118 -8.66 -5.29 -0.69
C TYR A 118 -7.71 -4.98 0.48
N ILE A 119 -6.77 -4.04 0.31
CA ILE A 119 -5.85 -3.58 1.37
C ILE A 119 -6.62 -3.11 2.61
N ALA A 120 -7.72 -2.36 2.41
CA ALA A 120 -8.51 -1.83 3.51
C ALA A 120 -9.20 -2.97 4.30
N VAL A 121 -9.80 -3.92 3.59
CA VAL A 121 -10.47 -5.08 4.19
C VAL A 121 -9.48 -6.01 4.89
N GLU A 122 -8.31 -6.23 4.30
CA GLU A 122 -7.22 -7.02 4.88
C GLU A 122 -6.72 -6.43 6.19
N PHE A 123 -6.33 -5.14 6.20
CA PHE A 123 -5.86 -4.48 7.42
C PHE A 123 -6.94 -4.36 8.50
N ALA A 124 -8.18 -4.07 8.11
CA ALA A 124 -9.30 -4.08 9.05
C ALA A 124 -9.46 -5.44 9.72
N SER A 125 -9.33 -6.53 8.95
CA SER A 125 -9.41 -7.90 9.45
C SER A 125 -8.21 -8.28 10.32
N ILE A 126 -6.98 -7.91 9.91
CA ILE A 126 -5.75 -8.16 10.67
C ILE A 126 -5.84 -7.48 12.03
N TRP A 127 -6.10 -6.17 12.07
CA TRP A 127 -6.14 -5.43 13.33
C TRP A 127 -7.30 -5.89 14.22
N ARG A 128 -8.47 -6.19 13.64
CA ARG A 128 -9.57 -6.74 14.42
C ARG A 128 -9.23 -8.11 15.01
N GLY A 129 -8.63 -9.00 14.21
CA GLY A 129 -8.19 -10.32 14.67
C GLY A 129 -7.11 -10.29 15.75
N LEU A 130 -6.32 -9.21 15.80
CA LEU A 130 -5.33 -8.95 16.85
C LEU A 130 -5.90 -8.21 18.07
N GLY A 131 -7.19 -7.87 18.08
CA GLY A 131 -7.89 -7.32 19.24
C GLY A 131 -8.18 -5.82 19.18
N ALA A 132 -7.88 -5.12 18.09
CA ALA A 132 -8.26 -3.72 17.93
C ALA A 132 -9.78 -3.55 17.78
N THR A 133 -10.29 -2.40 18.19
CA THR A 133 -11.56 -1.88 17.68
C THR A 133 -11.31 -1.22 16.34
N VAL A 134 -12.07 -1.61 15.32
CA VAL A 134 -11.84 -1.16 13.94
C VAL A 134 -13.11 -0.54 13.37
N ASP A 135 -12.97 0.67 12.84
CA ASP A 135 -13.98 1.39 12.07
C ASP A 135 -13.51 1.49 10.61
N LEU A 136 -14.25 0.91 9.68
CA LEU A 136 -13.93 0.83 8.24
C LEU A 136 -14.85 1.75 7.43
N PHE A 137 -14.29 2.85 6.94
CA PHE A 137 -14.99 3.88 6.16
C PHE A 137 -14.75 3.72 4.66
N TYR A 138 -15.80 3.79 3.86
CA TYR A 138 -15.70 3.71 2.41
C TYR A 138 -16.86 4.42 1.71
N ARG A 139 -16.61 4.94 0.50
CA ARG A 139 -17.53 5.87 -0.20
C ARG A 139 -18.71 5.22 -0.90
N LYS A 140 -18.77 3.89 -0.91
CA LYS A 140 -19.76 3.10 -1.65
C LYS A 140 -20.61 2.32 -0.68
N GLU A 141 -21.70 1.74 -1.18
CA GLU A 141 -22.62 0.94 -0.39
C GLU A 141 -21.98 -0.36 0.13
N LEU A 142 -21.13 -0.99 -0.68
CA LEU A 142 -20.37 -2.19 -0.32
C LEU A 142 -18.86 -2.02 -0.55
N PRO A 143 -17.99 -2.65 0.26
CA PRO A 143 -16.56 -2.70 -0.01
C PRO A 143 -16.25 -3.59 -1.22
N LEU A 144 -14.99 -3.66 -1.64
CA LEU A 144 -14.46 -4.49 -2.72
C LEU A 144 -15.13 -4.25 -4.09
N ARG A 145 -15.29 -2.98 -4.49
CA ARG A 145 -15.82 -2.63 -5.81
C ARG A 145 -15.00 -3.32 -6.92
N GLY A 146 -15.70 -3.96 -7.86
CA GLY A 146 -15.10 -4.71 -8.97
C GLY A 146 -15.17 -6.23 -8.79
N PHE A 147 -15.55 -6.70 -7.59
CA PHE A 147 -15.90 -8.09 -7.33
C PHE A 147 -17.42 -8.31 -7.47
N ASP A 148 -17.85 -9.57 -7.49
CA ASP A 148 -19.26 -9.98 -7.50
C ASP A 148 -20.06 -9.40 -6.32
N ASP A 149 -21.26 -8.88 -6.59
CA ASP A 149 -22.06 -8.15 -5.59
C ASP A 149 -22.60 -9.02 -4.46
N GLU A 150 -23.01 -10.26 -4.75
CA GLU A 150 -23.47 -11.20 -3.72
C GLU A 150 -22.32 -11.57 -2.78
N MET A 151 -21.13 -11.82 -3.35
CA MET A 151 -19.93 -12.12 -2.57
C MET A 151 -19.50 -10.92 -1.73
N ARG A 152 -19.56 -9.71 -2.26
CA ARG A 152 -19.26 -8.47 -1.52
C ARG A 152 -20.20 -8.28 -0.33
N ALA A 153 -21.50 -8.55 -0.51
CA ALA A 153 -22.48 -8.48 0.58
C ALA A 153 -22.22 -9.56 1.66
N VAL A 154 -21.84 -10.77 1.26
CA VAL A 154 -21.42 -11.83 2.19
C VAL A 154 -20.16 -11.41 2.96
N VAL A 155 -19.16 -10.83 2.29
CA VAL A 155 -17.94 -10.33 2.95
C VAL A 155 -18.29 -9.23 3.96
N ALA A 156 -19.09 -8.23 3.58
CA ALA A 156 -19.48 -7.14 4.46
C ALA A 156 -20.15 -7.67 5.75
N ARG A 157 -21.15 -8.55 5.62
CA ARG A 157 -21.82 -9.18 6.77
C ARG A 157 -20.86 -9.96 7.67
N ASN A 158 -19.87 -10.66 7.08
CA ASN A 158 -18.87 -11.39 7.86
C ASN A 158 -17.89 -10.46 8.59
N LEU A 159 -17.54 -9.31 8.01
CA LEU A 159 -16.71 -8.31 8.69
C LEU A 159 -17.45 -7.74 9.91
N GLU A 160 -18.74 -7.40 9.75
CA GLU A 160 -19.60 -6.96 10.86
C GLU A 160 -19.77 -8.04 11.93
N GLY A 161 -20.02 -9.30 11.52
CA GLY A 161 -20.11 -10.44 12.42
C GLY A 161 -18.83 -10.70 13.22
N ARG A 162 -17.66 -10.27 12.71
CA ARG A 162 -16.37 -10.29 13.42
C ARG A 162 -16.13 -9.05 14.29
N GLY A 163 -17.06 -8.11 14.32
CA GLY A 163 -17.03 -6.89 15.14
C GLY A 163 -16.28 -5.71 14.52
N ILE A 164 -16.08 -5.70 13.20
CA ILE A 164 -15.62 -4.51 12.47
C ILE A 164 -16.83 -3.61 12.23
N LYS A 165 -16.74 -2.34 12.59
CA LYS A 165 -17.81 -1.36 12.34
C LYS A 165 -17.69 -0.82 10.93
N LEU A 166 -18.68 -1.06 10.08
CA LEU A 166 -18.68 -0.56 8.72
C LEU A 166 -19.38 0.80 8.64
N HIS A 167 -18.78 1.72 7.90
CA HIS A 167 -19.31 3.04 7.62
C HIS A 167 -19.40 3.23 6.10
N PRO A 168 -20.39 2.60 5.43
CA PRO A 168 -20.60 2.76 4.00
C PRO A 168 -21.05 4.18 3.69
N GLN A 169 -20.73 4.64 2.48
CA GLN A 169 -21.09 5.97 1.98
C GLN A 169 -20.62 7.14 2.87
N THR A 170 -19.49 6.95 3.56
CA THR A 170 -18.91 7.96 4.46
C THR A 170 -17.49 8.29 4.03
N ASN A 171 -17.16 9.58 3.98
CA ASN A 171 -15.80 10.08 3.80
C ASN A 171 -15.25 10.66 5.10
N LEU A 172 -13.92 10.72 5.16
CA LEU A 172 -13.22 11.52 6.15
C LEU A 172 -12.99 12.92 5.57
N MET A 173 -13.30 13.94 6.35
CA MET A 173 -13.19 15.35 5.96
C MET A 173 -11.97 16.03 6.57
N GLU A 174 -11.60 15.65 7.81
CA GLU A 174 -10.51 16.27 8.54
C GLU A 174 -9.98 15.32 9.62
N LEU A 175 -8.68 15.40 9.87
CA LEU A 175 -8.00 14.75 10.99
C LEU A 175 -7.41 15.80 11.91
N VAL A 176 -7.67 15.70 13.21
CA VAL A 176 -7.15 16.65 14.21
C VAL A 176 -6.42 15.89 15.30
N LYS A 177 -5.19 16.30 15.60
CA LYS A 177 -4.44 15.74 16.73
C LYS A 177 -5.03 16.25 18.05
N THR A 178 -5.24 15.34 19.00
CA THR A 178 -5.75 15.62 20.35
C THR A 178 -4.90 14.90 21.40
N ASP A 179 -5.10 15.22 22.67
CA ASP A 179 -4.43 14.53 23.79
C ASP A 179 -4.81 13.04 23.88
N ASN A 180 -5.96 12.67 23.32
CA ASN A 180 -6.51 11.32 23.38
C ASN A 180 -6.31 10.53 22.08
N GLY A 181 -5.58 11.05 21.09
CA GLY A 181 -5.36 10.43 19.78
C GLY A 181 -5.77 11.34 18.62
N ILE A 182 -6.08 10.74 17.47
CA ILE A 182 -6.50 11.43 16.26
C ILE A 182 -8.02 11.51 16.24
N LYS A 183 -8.57 12.72 16.28
CA LYS A 183 -9.99 12.96 16.02
C LYS A 183 -10.23 12.90 14.52
N VAL A 184 -11.15 12.05 14.12
CA VAL A 184 -11.59 11.86 12.74
C VAL A 184 -12.96 12.52 12.59
N ILE A 185 -13.07 13.46 11.67
CA ILE A 185 -14.32 14.15 11.33
C ILE A 185 -14.81 13.63 9.98
N THR A 186 -16.09 13.26 9.91
CA THR A 186 -16.72 12.70 8.71
C THR A 186 -17.55 13.73 7.94
N ASP A 187 -17.90 13.42 6.70
CA ASP A 187 -18.78 14.25 5.86
C ASP A 187 -20.24 14.30 6.35
N HIS A 188 -20.63 13.42 7.27
CA HIS A 188 -21.93 13.42 7.93
C HIS A 188 -21.92 14.06 9.32
N GLY A 189 -20.84 14.75 9.69
CA GLY A 189 -20.69 15.43 10.99
C GLY A 189 -20.39 14.50 12.18
N GLY A 190 -20.23 13.20 11.94
CA GLY A 190 -19.78 12.24 12.95
C GLY A 190 -18.32 12.47 13.32
N GLU A 191 -18.00 12.33 14.61
CA GLU A 191 -16.65 12.41 15.15
C GLU A 191 -16.29 11.13 15.92
N LEU A 192 -15.05 10.67 15.79
CA LEU A 192 -14.50 9.60 16.61
C LEU A 192 -13.01 9.80 16.88
N ILE A 193 -12.51 9.19 17.96
CA ILE A 193 -11.09 9.22 18.31
C ILE A 193 -10.46 7.86 17.98
N ALA A 194 -9.36 7.91 17.22
CA ALA A 194 -8.56 6.76 16.85
C ALA A 194 -7.12 6.89 17.36
N ASP A 195 -6.45 5.76 17.57
CA ASP A 195 -5.00 5.75 17.84
C ASP A 195 -4.22 5.78 16.52
N VAL A 196 -4.81 5.22 15.45
CA VAL A 196 -4.24 5.23 14.10
C VAL A 196 -5.34 5.42 13.05
N VAL A 197 -5.01 6.16 11.99
CA VAL A 197 -5.83 6.30 10.79
C VAL A 197 -5.05 5.76 9.60
N LEU A 198 -5.57 4.73 8.92
CA LEU A 198 -4.98 4.13 7.74
C LEU A 198 -5.69 4.61 6.48
N PHE A 199 -4.96 5.29 5.59
CA PHE A 199 -5.41 5.54 4.24
C PHE A 199 -5.07 4.36 3.31
N ALA A 200 -6.12 3.62 2.95
CA ALA A 200 -6.11 2.53 1.98
C ALA A 200 -7.00 2.88 0.77
N THR A 201 -6.86 4.12 0.27
CA THR A 201 -7.78 4.71 -0.74
C THR A 201 -7.40 4.44 -2.19
N GLY A 202 -6.41 3.58 -2.42
CA GLY A 202 -5.89 3.25 -3.74
C GLY A 202 -4.39 3.51 -3.83
N ARG A 203 -3.84 3.20 -5.00
CA ARG A 203 -2.43 3.38 -5.32
C ARG A 203 -2.31 4.09 -6.67
N LEU A 204 -1.30 4.95 -6.81
CA LEU A 204 -1.01 5.68 -8.03
C LEU A 204 0.31 5.18 -8.64
N PRO A 205 0.43 5.14 -9.99
CA PRO A 205 1.69 4.84 -10.66
C PRO A 205 2.85 5.69 -10.16
N ASN A 206 4.01 5.06 -9.93
CA ASN A 206 5.19 5.73 -9.37
C ASN A 206 6.09 6.31 -10.48
N THR A 207 5.62 7.36 -11.15
CA THR A 207 6.27 7.98 -12.32
C THR A 207 6.87 9.37 -12.06
N LYS A 208 6.41 10.09 -11.03
CA LYS A 208 6.76 11.51 -10.76
C LYS A 208 8.26 11.81 -10.74
N ARG A 209 9.10 10.88 -10.28
CA ARG A 209 10.55 11.08 -10.13
C ARG A 209 11.36 10.70 -11.37
N LEU A 210 10.74 10.11 -12.40
CA LEU A 210 11.46 9.44 -13.49
C LEU A 210 11.79 10.33 -14.70
N ASN A 211 11.29 11.57 -14.73
CA ASN A 211 11.54 12.53 -15.81
C ASN A 211 10.98 12.08 -17.18
N LEU A 212 9.87 11.32 -17.18
CA LEU A 212 9.31 10.68 -18.38
C LEU A 212 8.83 11.66 -19.45
N GLU A 213 8.08 12.69 -19.03
CA GLU A 213 7.53 13.68 -19.96
C GLU A 213 8.65 14.46 -20.69
N ALA A 214 9.74 14.78 -19.98
CA ALA A 214 10.87 15.50 -20.55
C ALA A 214 11.64 14.68 -21.60
N VAL A 215 11.53 13.35 -21.57
CA VAL A 215 12.11 12.46 -22.60
C VAL A 215 11.06 11.98 -23.61
N GLY A 216 9.84 12.54 -23.56
CA GLY A 216 8.76 12.26 -24.50
C GLY A 216 8.00 10.96 -24.27
N VAL A 217 8.19 10.28 -23.14
CA VAL A 217 7.40 9.08 -22.80
C VAL A 217 5.99 9.51 -22.41
N GLU A 218 4.99 8.95 -23.09
CA GLU A 218 3.59 9.27 -22.83
C GLU A 218 3.10 8.66 -21.51
N ILE A 219 2.46 9.51 -20.70
CA ILE A 219 1.72 9.10 -19.50
C ILE A 219 0.23 9.45 -19.65
N ASP A 220 -0.63 8.70 -18.97
CA ASP A 220 -2.06 8.99 -18.93
C ASP A 220 -2.42 9.97 -17.79
N LYS A 221 -3.71 10.33 -17.69
CA LYS A 221 -4.23 11.25 -16.67
C LYS A 221 -4.08 10.75 -15.22
N THR A 222 -3.84 9.46 -15.02
CA THR A 222 -3.59 8.85 -13.71
C THR A 222 -2.10 8.81 -13.36
N GLY A 223 -1.24 9.22 -14.31
CA GLY A 223 0.21 9.15 -14.21
C GLY A 223 0.79 7.80 -14.66
N ALA A 224 -0.01 6.92 -15.26
CA ALA A 224 0.42 5.61 -15.73
C ALA A 224 1.23 5.73 -17.03
N VAL A 225 2.28 4.93 -17.18
CA VAL A 225 3.03 4.86 -18.45
C VAL A 225 2.19 4.15 -19.49
N LYS A 226 1.91 4.81 -20.61
CA LYS A 226 1.16 4.19 -21.70
C LYS A 226 2.02 3.15 -22.39
N VAL A 227 1.44 1.97 -22.60
CA VAL A 227 2.12 0.84 -23.23
C VAL A 227 1.18 0.04 -24.13
N ASP A 228 1.72 -0.51 -25.21
CA ASP A 228 1.01 -1.45 -26.10
C ASP A 228 0.94 -2.88 -25.52
N GLU A 229 0.27 -3.81 -26.19
CA GLU A 229 0.09 -5.19 -25.71
C GLU A 229 1.39 -5.93 -25.34
N TYR A 230 2.52 -5.54 -25.93
CA TYR A 230 3.85 -6.09 -25.67
C TYR A 230 4.61 -5.37 -24.55
N SER A 231 4.01 -4.35 -23.93
CA SER A 231 4.63 -3.51 -22.88
C SER A 231 5.63 -2.47 -23.39
N ARG A 232 5.57 -2.11 -24.69
CA ARG A 232 6.38 -1.04 -25.30
C ARG A 232 5.75 0.31 -25.05
N THR A 233 6.56 1.31 -24.70
CA THR A 233 6.12 2.71 -24.71
C THR A 233 6.15 3.29 -26.13
N ASN A 234 5.77 4.56 -26.29
CA ASN A 234 5.93 5.28 -27.55
C ASN A 234 7.41 5.54 -27.94
N ILE A 235 8.35 5.34 -27.01
CA ILE A 235 9.79 5.42 -27.28
C ILE A 235 10.34 3.99 -27.47
N PRO A 236 10.87 3.61 -28.66
CA PRO A 236 11.20 2.21 -28.98
C PRO A 236 12.19 1.50 -28.04
N SER A 237 13.07 2.27 -27.39
CA SER A 237 14.05 1.76 -26.43
C SER A 237 13.52 1.66 -24.99
N ILE A 238 12.34 2.21 -24.69
CA ILE A 238 11.77 2.29 -23.34
C ILE A 238 10.52 1.41 -23.26
N TRP A 239 10.48 0.59 -22.21
CA TRP A 239 9.42 -0.37 -21.90
C TRP A 239 8.90 -0.09 -20.49
N ALA A 240 7.70 -0.54 -20.17
CA ALA A 240 7.17 -0.42 -18.81
C ALA A 240 6.28 -1.62 -18.42
N VAL A 241 6.43 -2.13 -17.20
CA VAL A 241 5.69 -3.30 -16.70
C VAL A 241 5.24 -3.12 -15.24
N GLY A 242 4.24 -3.91 -14.85
CA GLY A 242 3.68 -3.89 -13.50
C GLY A 242 2.82 -2.65 -13.22
N ASP A 243 2.64 -2.31 -11.94
CA ASP A 243 1.68 -1.29 -11.52
C ASP A 243 1.89 0.10 -12.14
N VAL A 244 3.11 0.40 -12.60
CA VAL A 244 3.41 1.70 -13.23
C VAL A 244 2.61 1.90 -14.54
N THR A 245 2.10 0.82 -15.12
CA THR A 245 1.25 0.81 -16.32
C THR A 245 -0.25 0.88 -15.99
N ASN A 246 -0.62 0.74 -14.71
CA ASN A 246 -1.99 0.72 -14.23
C ASN A 246 -2.91 -0.28 -14.96
N ARG A 247 -2.36 -1.44 -15.35
CA ARG A 247 -3.11 -2.59 -15.86
C ARG A 247 -3.67 -3.39 -14.68
N MET A 248 -3.20 -4.62 -14.48
CA MET A 248 -3.50 -5.42 -13.30
C MET A 248 -2.36 -5.26 -12.29
N ASN A 249 -2.66 -4.67 -11.14
CA ASN A 249 -1.69 -4.42 -10.07
C ASN A 249 -1.59 -5.65 -9.17
N LEU A 250 -1.12 -6.76 -9.74
CA LEU A 250 -0.93 -8.04 -9.08
C LEU A 250 0.49 -8.52 -9.36
N THR A 251 1.17 -9.02 -8.32
CA THR A 251 2.43 -9.75 -8.52
C THR A 251 2.12 -11.06 -9.25
N PRO A 252 2.85 -11.41 -10.33
CA PRO A 252 2.70 -12.69 -11.01
C PRO A 252 3.17 -13.88 -10.16
#